data_AF-A0A7W8NDZ3-F1
#
_entry.id   AF-A0A7W8NDZ3-F1
#
_cell.length_a   1.000
_cell.length_b   1.000
_cell.length_c   1.000
_cell.angle_alpha   90.00
_cell.angle_beta   90.00
_cell.angle_gamma   90.00
#
_symmetry.space_group_name_H-M   'P 1'
#
loop_
_entity.id
_entity.type
_entity.pdbx_description
1 polymer ?
#
loop_
_entity_poly.entity_id
_entity_poly.type
_entity_poly.pdbx_seq_one_letter_code
_entity_poly.pdbx_strand_id
1 'polypeptide(L)'
;MPTSSTPGGQGGQSSSSSSTAAPCALDFARLLHARQKVRQGAQTYLAQLQTQIQVVLEQQGYQDISLQPLEGSSATPDVAGSVMLLILMRLPLDGLQSPVFKVQLPLAVTHGRELRVHGAQINEFNVPESFVHPLEPDIMHVAQMLIQGLSQRYMDYLLQTGGDPSPTTRA
;
A
#
# COMPACT_ATOMS: atom_id res chain seq x y z
N MET A 1 42.39 -35.76 71.70
CA MET A 1 43.18 -35.23 70.57
C MET A 1 42.27 -34.36 69.71
N PRO A 2 42.79 -33.25 69.16
CA PRO A 2 42.08 -32.13 68.52
C PRO A 2 41.77 -32.47 67.02
N THR A 3 41.10 -31.71 66.15
CA THR A 3 40.93 -30.27 65.90
C THR A 3 39.67 -30.00 65.07
N SER A 4 39.09 -28.82 65.29
CA SER A 4 38.20 -28.02 64.43
C SER A 4 38.65 -27.93 62.97
N SER A 5 37.73 -27.64 62.03
CA SER A 5 37.82 -26.51 61.07
C SER A 5 36.68 -26.51 60.04
N THR A 6 35.87 -25.45 60.03
CA THR A 6 35.28 -24.84 58.82
C THR A 6 36.07 -23.54 58.61
N PRO A 7 36.50 -23.18 57.39
CA PRO A 7 35.72 -22.28 56.51
C PRO A 7 35.91 -22.61 55.01
N GLY A 8 34.99 -22.30 54.10
CA GLY A 8 34.91 -21.00 53.42
C GLY A 8 35.45 -21.08 51.98
N GLY A 9 34.80 -20.40 51.03
CA GLY A 9 35.28 -20.22 49.65
C GLY A 9 34.25 -20.69 48.61
N GLN A 10 33.38 -19.81 48.13
CA GLN A 10 33.58 -18.92 46.97
C GLN A 10 33.33 -19.60 45.62
N GLY A 11 32.41 -19.01 44.86
CA GLY A 11 32.70 -18.66 43.47
C GLY A 11 32.06 -19.54 42.40
N GLY A 12 31.32 -18.88 41.50
CA GLY A 12 30.77 -19.43 40.27
C GLY A 12 29.26 -19.55 40.36
N GLN A 13 28.47 -18.48 40.21
CA GLN A 13 28.37 -17.73 38.95
C GLN A 13 28.74 -18.62 37.75
N SER A 14 27.86 -19.58 37.43
CA SER A 14 27.71 -19.99 36.04
C SER A 14 26.68 -19.07 35.41
N SER A 15 27.18 -17.87 35.14
CA SER A 15 27.04 -17.18 33.87
C SER A 15 25.74 -17.48 33.12
N SER A 16 24.81 -16.55 33.24
CA SER A 16 23.93 -16.15 32.15
C SER A 16 24.75 -15.93 30.88
N SER A 17 25.05 -16.99 30.12
CA SER A 17 25.51 -16.87 28.75
C SER A 17 24.26 -16.68 27.89
N SER A 18 23.72 -15.46 27.91
CA SER A 18 23.01 -14.93 26.75
C SER A 18 24.05 -14.83 25.62
N SER A 19 24.39 -15.97 25.00
CA SER A 19 25.12 -15.97 23.75
C SER A 19 24.16 -15.40 22.71
N THR A 20 24.24 -14.09 22.49
CA THR A 20 23.89 -13.51 21.20
C THR A 20 24.81 -14.16 20.17
N ALA A 21 24.41 -15.34 19.69
CA ALA A 21 25.04 -16.03 18.58
C ALA A 21 25.06 -15.04 17.42
N ALA A 22 26.25 -14.72 16.92
CA ALA A 22 26.38 -13.87 15.75
C ALA A 22 25.61 -14.54 14.59
N PRO A 23 24.74 -13.82 13.87
CA PRO A 23 23.97 -14.40 12.78
C PRO A 23 24.90 -15.06 11.77
N CYS A 24 24.68 -16.34 11.49
CA CYS A 24 25.56 -17.07 10.58
C CYS A 24 25.17 -16.79 9.11
N ALA A 25 26.06 -17.08 8.16
CA ALA A 25 25.80 -16.86 6.73
C ALA A 25 24.49 -17.55 6.25
N LEU A 26 24.13 -18.68 6.87
CA LEU A 26 22.86 -19.36 6.60
C LEU A 26 21.64 -18.56 7.09
N ASP A 27 21.72 -17.87 8.22
CA ASP A 27 20.64 -17.01 8.72
C ASP A 27 20.44 -15.80 7.80
N PHE A 28 21.53 -15.22 7.30
CA PHE A 28 21.47 -14.17 6.28
C PHE A 28 20.86 -14.70 4.97
N ALA A 29 21.28 -15.87 4.49
CA ALA A 29 20.71 -16.47 3.28
C ALA A 29 19.20 -16.73 3.43
N ARG A 30 18.77 -17.26 4.58
CA ARG A 30 17.35 -17.47 4.90
C ARG A 30 16.58 -16.16 4.94
N LEU A 31 17.14 -15.11 5.55
CA LEU A 31 16.53 -13.79 5.61
C LEU A 31 16.38 -13.18 4.20
N LEU A 32 17.41 -13.27 3.36
CA LEU A 32 17.37 -12.78 1.98
C LEU A 32 16.33 -13.53 1.16
N HIS A 33 16.27 -14.86 1.28
CA HIS A 33 15.28 -15.67 0.58
C HIS A 33 13.85 -15.36 1.04
N ALA A 34 13.62 -15.20 2.35
CA ALA A 34 12.32 -14.82 2.88
C ALA A 34 11.88 -13.44 2.35
N ARG A 35 12.78 -12.45 2.31
CA ARG A 35 12.51 -11.14 1.72
C ARG A 35 12.19 -11.23 0.24
N GLN A 36 12.94 -12.01 -0.52
CA GLN A 36 12.68 -12.20 -1.95
C GLN A 36 11.29 -12.82 -2.19
N LYS A 37 10.89 -13.82 -1.40
CA LYS A 37 9.56 -14.43 -1.49
C LYS A 37 8.44 -13.41 -1.21
N VAL A 38 8.63 -12.55 -0.21
CA VAL A 38 7.67 -11.48 0.11
C VAL A 38 7.57 -10.46 -1.03
N ARG A 39 8.70 -10.04 -1.61
CA ARG A 39 8.70 -9.11 -2.77
C ARG A 39 8.01 -9.71 -3.99
N GLN A 40 8.28 -10.97 -4.30
CA GLN A 40 7.61 -11.67 -5.41
C GLN A 40 6.09 -11.74 -5.16
N GLY A 41 5.68 -12.11 -3.95
CA GLY A 41 4.26 -12.13 -3.57
C GLY A 41 3.60 -10.75 -3.70
N ALA A 42 4.27 -9.68 -3.26
CA ALA A 42 3.79 -8.31 -3.40
C ALA A 42 3.62 -7.89 -4.87
N GLN A 43 4.58 -8.23 -5.74
CA GLN A 43 4.50 -7.95 -7.17
C GLN A 43 3.35 -8.72 -7.83
N THR A 44 3.19 -10.01 -7.52
CA THR A 44 2.07 -10.81 -8.01
C THR A 44 0.73 -10.22 -7.57
N TYR A 45 0.63 -9.81 -6.31
CA TYR A 45 -0.57 -9.18 -5.76
C TYR A 45 -0.91 -7.87 -6.48
N LEU A 46 0.08 -6.99 -6.67
CA LEU A 46 -0.11 -5.71 -7.35
C LEU A 46 -0.53 -5.89 -8.81
N ALA A 47 0.05 -6.85 -9.52
CA ALA A 47 -0.34 -7.17 -10.89
C ALA A 47 -1.78 -7.69 -10.97
N GLN A 48 -2.19 -8.56 -10.04
CA GLN A 48 -3.56 -9.05 -9.95
C GLN A 48 -4.53 -7.92 -9.60
N LEU A 49 -4.17 -7.05 -8.66
CA LEU A 49 -4.97 -5.90 -8.26
C LEU A 49 -5.18 -4.93 -9.44
N GLN A 50 -4.14 -4.68 -10.25
CA GLN A 50 -4.26 -3.87 -11.46
C GLN A 50 -5.33 -4.44 -12.41
N THR A 51 -5.30 -5.75 -12.68
CA THR A 51 -6.31 -6.40 -13.52
C THR A 51 -7.71 -6.26 -12.93
N GLN A 52 -7.88 -6.43 -11.61
CA GLN A 52 -9.19 -6.30 -10.98
C GLN A 52 -9.69 -4.85 -10.98
N ILE A 53 -8.80 -3.87 -10.81
CA ILE A 53 -9.16 -2.44 -10.93
C ILE A 53 -9.76 -2.16 -12.30
N GLN A 54 -9.13 -2.65 -13.38
CA GLN A 54 -9.68 -2.49 -14.72
C GLN A 54 -11.09 -3.08 -14.84
N VAL A 55 -11.29 -4.32 -14.37
CA VAL A 55 -12.59 -4.99 -14.40
C VAL A 55 -13.65 -4.21 -13.62
N VAL A 56 -13.31 -3.68 -12.45
CA VAL A 56 -14.23 -2.86 -11.63
C VAL A 56 -14.61 -1.58 -12.36
N LEU A 57 -13.65 -0.90 -13.01
CA LEU A 57 -13.93 0.32 -13.79
C LEU A 57 -14.84 0.01 -14.99
N GLU A 58 -14.59 -1.08 -15.71
CA GLU A 58 -15.47 -1.52 -16.81
C GLU A 58 -16.89 -1.83 -16.32
N GLN A 59 -17.03 -2.51 -15.17
CA GLN A 59 -18.32 -2.81 -14.54
C GLN A 59 -19.08 -1.55 -14.11
N GLN A 60 -18.37 -0.48 -13.74
CA GLN A 60 -18.96 0.83 -13.42
C GLN A 60 -19.31 1.65 -14.68
N GLY A 61 -19.05 1.12 -15.88
CA GLY A 61 -19.40 1.74 -17.15
C GLY A 61 -18.38 2.73 -17.69
N TYR A 62 -17.18 2.82 -17.09
CA TYR A 62 -16.11 3.64 -17.68
C TYR A 62 -15.69 3.06 -19.03
N GLN A 63 -15.34 3.95 -19.96
CA GLN A 63 -15.00 3.60 -21.34
C GLN A 63 -13.55 3.97 -21.66
N ASP A 64 -13.00 3.42 -22.75
CA ASP A 64 -11.65 3.71 -23.25
C ASP A 64 -10.56 3.63 -22.16
N ILE A 65 -10.67 2.63 -21.29
CA ILE A 65 -9.81 2.47 -20.11
C ILE A 65 -8.39 2.05 -20.53
N SER A 66 -7.39 2.85 -20.19
CA SER A 66 -5.96 2.55 -20.35
C SER A 66 -5.28 2.56 -19.00
N LEU A 67 -4.77 1.41 -18.55
CA LEU A 67 -3.96 1.27 -17.34
C LEU A 67 -2.50 1.07 -17.72
N GLN A 68 -1.65 1.97 -17.26
CA GLN A 68 -0.21 1.90 -17.46
C GLN A 68 0.50 1.83 -16.11
N PRO A 69 1.18 0.70 -15.81
CA PRO A 69 2.07 0.66 -14.67
C PRO A 69 3.31 1.50 -14.99
N LEU A 70 3.52 2.54 -14.19
CA LEU A 70 4.74 3.30 -14.14
C LEU A 70 5.61 2.68 -13.05
N GLU A 71 6.87 2.40 -13.38
CA GLU A 71 7.86 1.91 -12.43
C GLU A 71 7.96 2.88 -11.24
N GLY A 72 7.37 2.48 -10.11
CA GLY A 72 7.40 3.24 -8.88
C GLY A 72 8.66 2.88 -8.11
N SER A 73 9.66 3.77 -8.13
CA SER A 73 10.83 3.63 -7.26
C SER A 73 10.46 4.08 -5.85
N SER A 74 9.96 3.17 -5.02
CA SER A 74 9.84 3.41 -3.58
C SER A 74 10.89 2.59 -2.85
N ALA A 75 12.06 3.19 -2.63
CA ALA A 75 13.14 2.64 -1.82
C ALA A 75 12.89 2.88 -0.31
N THR A 76 11.66 2.66 0.15
CA THR A 76 11.33 2.76 1.58
C THR A 76 11.51 1.40 2.25
N PRO A 77 12.09 1.33 3.47
CA PRO A 77 12.46 0.06 4.09
C PRO A 77 11.27 -0.84 4.44
N ASP A 78 10.08 -0.26 4.59
CA ASP A 78 8.84 -0.97 4.96
C ASP A 78 8.09 -1.56 3.74
N VAL A 79 8.42 -1.12 2.52
CA VAL A 79 7.70 -1.52 1.30
C VAL A 79 8.30 -2.79 0.68
N ALA A 80 7.46 -3.80 0.51
CA ALA A 80 7.78 -5.05 -0.18
C ALA A 80 7.63 -4.93 -1.70
N GLY A 81 6.75 -4.06 -2.19
CA GLY A 81 6.61 -3.75 -3.61
C GLY A 81 5.75 -2.52 -3.82
N SER A 82 6.02 -1.77 -4.88
CA SER A 82 5.24 -0.58 -5.23
C SER A 82 5.08 -0.45 -6.74
N VAL A 83 3.97 0.13 -7.16
CA VAL A 83 3.70 0.51 -8.54
C VAL A 83 2.91 1.81 -8.55
N MET A 84 3.21 2.70 -9.48
CA MET A 84 2.37 3.86 -9.76
C MET A 84 1.48 3.49 -10.93
N LEU A 85 0.16 3.38 -10.74
CA LEU A 85 -0.76 3.15 -11.85
C LEU A 85 -1.23 4.49 -12.42
N LEU A 86 -1.01 4.70 -13.71
CA LEU A 86 -1.65 5.76 -14.47
C LEU A 86 -2.88 5.16 -15.17
N ILE A 87 -4.06 5.70 -14.85
CA ILE A 87 -5.33 5.26 -15.42
C ILE A 87 -5.90 6.43 -16.24
N LEU A 88 -6.15 6.19 -17.51
CA LEU A 88 -6.90 7.10 -18.38
C LEU A 88 -8.23 6.44 -18.72
N MET A 89 -9.34 7.15 -18.56
CA MET A 89 -10.67 6.60 -18.83
C MET A 89 -11.66 7.70 -19.20
N ARG A 90 -12.79 7.32 -19.78
CA ARG A 90 -13.89 8.24 -20.12
C ARG A 90 -15.15 7.89 -19.34
N LEU A 91 -15.94 8.91 -19.03
CA LEU A 91 -17.27 8.72 -18.47
C LEU A 91 -18.23 8.12 -19.51
N PRO A 92 -19.25 7.37 -19.07
CA PRO A 92 -20.31 6.81 -19.93
C PRO A 92 -21.29 7.86 -20.49
N LEU A 93 -20.85 9.10 -20.73
CA LEU A 93 -21.72 10.18 -21.17
C LEU A 93 -21.46 10.52 -22.64
N ASP A 94 -22.49 10.33 -23.47
CA ASP A 94 -22.46 10.72 -24.88
C ASP A 94 -22.41 12.25 -25.02
N GLY A 95 -21.60 12.73 -25.98
CA GLY A 95 -21.58 14.14 -26.38
C GLY A 95 -20.54 15.04 -25.67
N LEU A 96 -19.78 14.52 -24.70
CA LEU A 96 -18.64 15.28 -24.16
C LEU A 96 -17.41 15.10 -25.08
N GLN A 97 -16.95 16.20 -25.69
CA GLN A 97 -15.78 16.19 -26.58
C GLN A 97 -14.48 15.75 -25.87
N SER A 98 -14.39 15.91 -24.54
CA SER A 98 -13.38 15.25 -23.70
C SER A 98 -13.66 15.43 -22.20
N PRO A 99 -14.12 14.39 -21.50
CA PRO A 99 -13.83 14.21 -20.09
C PRO A 99 -12.96 12.95 -20.00
N VAL A 100 -11.68 13.12 -20.33
CA VAL A 100 -10.69 12.10 -20.01
C VAL A 100 -10.39 12.26 -18.52
N PHE A 101 -10.76 11.27 -17.74
CA PHE A 101 -10.34 11.14 -16.36
C PHE A 101 -8.92 10.60 -16.36
N LYS A 102 -8.04 11.31 -15.66
CA LYS A 102 -6.68 10.88 -15.40
C LYS A 102 -6.54 10.58 -13.92
N VAL A 103 -6.22 9.34 -13.57
CA VAL A 103 -5.95 8.94 -12.19
C VAL A 103 -4.50 8.51 -12.07
N GLN A 104 -3.78 9.07 -11.09
CA GLN A 104 -2.49 8.57 -10.65
C GLN A 104 -2.71 7.87 -9.31
N LEU A 105 -2.40 6.58 -9.26
CA LEU A 105 -2.69 5.71 -8.15
C LEU A 105 -1.42 5.01 -7.67
N PRO A 106 -0.70 5.60 -6.71
CA PRO A 106 0.46 4.99 -6.08
C PRO A 106 0.02 3.84 -5.17
N LEU A 107 0.30 2.62 -5.57
CA LEU A 107 0.04 1.41 -4.79
C LEU A 107 1.34 0.92 -4.15
N ALA A 108 1.31 0.63 -2.86
CA ALA A 108 2.42 0.02 -2.14
C ALA A 108 1.93 -1.14 -1.29
N VAL A 109 2.65 -2.26 -1.34
CA VAL A 109 2.45 -3.40 -0.44
C VAL A 109 3.59 -3.42 0.56
N THR A 110 3.27 -3.49 1.85
CA THR A 110 4.27 -3.50 2.93
C THR A 110 4.71 -4.92 3.29
N HIS A 111 5.86 -5.04 3.97
CA HIS A 111 6.28 -6.31 4.57
C HIS A 111 5.31 -6.77 5.68
N GLY A 112 4.56 -5.85 6.28
CA GLY A 112 3.47 -6.11 7.24
C GLY A 112 2.19 -6.65 6.61
N ARG A 113 2.18 -6.91 5.29
CA ARG A 113 1.00 -7.39 4.53
C ARG A 113 -0.16 -6.40 4.55
N GLU A 114 0.13 -5.14 4.29
CA GLU A 114 -0.86 -4.10 4.05
C GLU A 114 -0.71 -3.55 2.62
N LEU A 115 -1.82 -3.26 1.98
CA LEU A 115 -1.90 -2.37 0.82
C LEU A 115 -2.05 -0.93 1.32
N ARG A 116 -1.21 -0.04 0.82
CA ARG A 116 -1.23 1.38 1.11
C ARG A 116 -1.32 2.18 -0.18
N VAL A 117 -2.15 3.22 -0.15
CA VAL A 117 -2.27 4.22 -1.20
C VAL A 117 -2.17 5.60 -0.56
N HIS A 118 -1.15 6.34 -0.95
CA HIS A 118 -0.86 7.67 -0.42
C HIS A 118 -0.54 8.62 -1.56
N GLY A 119 -1.23 9.77 -1.60
CA GLY A 119 -1.03 10.75 -2.68
C GLY A 119 -1.64 10.31 -4.01
N ALA A 120 -2.80 9.64 -3.96
CA ALA A 120 -3.57 9.42 -5.17
C ALA A 120 -4.04 10.77 -5.73
N GLN A 121 -4.07 10.88 -7.06
CA GLN A 121 -4.50 12.09 -7.75
C GLN A 121 -5.56 11.73 -8.78
N ILE A 122 -6.64 12.50 -8.84
CA ILE A 122 -7.70 12.39 -9.84
C ILE A 122 -7.79 13.74 -10.54
N ASN A 123 -7.41 13.78 -11.82
CA ASN A 123 -7.17 14.99 -12.59
C ASN A 123 -6.17 15.91 -11.88
N GLU A 124 -6.62 17.05 -11.36
CA GLU A 124 -5.81 17.99 -10.58
C GLU A 124 -6.06 17.90 -9.07
N PHE A 125 -7.03 17.08 -8.64
CA PHE A 125 -7.37 16.88 -7.24
C PHE A 125 -6.44 15.84 -6.59
N ASN A 126 -5.72 16.26 -5.56
CA ASN A 126 -4.97 15.35 -4.69
C ASN A 126 -5.89 14.80 -3.60
N VAL A 127 -6.01 13.48 -3.53
CA VAL A 127 -6.77 12.80 -2.48
C VAL A 127 -6.01 12.93 -1.16
N PRO A 128 -6.57 13.64 -0.15
CA PRO A 128 -5.84 13.96 1.07
C PRO A 128 -5.70 12.74 2.00
N GLU A 129 -6.70 11.86 2.04
CA GLU A 129 -6.62 10.68 2.89
C GLU A 129 -5.89 9.53 2.24
N SER A 130 -5.25 8.78 3.10
CA SER A 130 -4.54 7.57 2.71
C SER A 130 -5.47 6.37 2.84
N PHE A 131 -5.43 5.48 1.87
CA PHE A 131 -6.08 4.19 1.95
C PHE A 131 -5.08 3.18 2.50
N VAL A 132 -5.39 2.57 3.64
CA VAL A 132 -4.58 1.50 4.25
C VAL A 132 -5.50 0.32 4.49
N HIS A 133 -5.15 -0.83 3.92
CA HIS A 133 -5.98 -2.02 3.99
C HIS A 133 -5.12 -3.27 4.16
N PRO A 134 -5.47 -4.22 5.04
CA PRO A 134 -4.79 -5.52 5.11
C PRO A 134 -4.82 -6.24 3.76
N LEU A 135 -3.78 -7.00 3.43
CA LEU A 135 -3.80 -7.85 2.23
C LEU A 135 -4.79 -8.99 2.43
N GLU A 136 -5.86 -8.96 1.66
CA GLU A 136 -6.85 -10.01 1.60
C GLU A 136 -6.71 -10.87 0.33
N PRO A 137 -7.10 -12.16 0.39
CA PRO A 137 -7.09 -13.03 -0.79
C PRO A 137 -8.16 -12.65 -1.81
N ASP A 138 -9.24 -11.98 -1.40
CA ASP A 138 -10.27 -11.47 -2.31
C ASP A 138 -9.83 -10.12 -2.91
N ILE A 139 -9.01 -10.21 -3.96
CA ILE A 139 -8.45 -9.03 -4.64
C ILE A 139 -9.53 -8.22 -5.35
N MET A 140 -10.62 -8.86 -5.79
CA MET A 140 -11.76 -8.16 -6.40
C MET A 140 -12.42 -7.24 -5.39
N HIS A 141 -12.69 -7.74 -4.18
CA HIS A 141 -13.25 -6.94 -3.10
C HIS A 141 -12.37 -5.73 -2.77
N VAL A 142 -11.05 -5.93 -2.66
CA VAL A 142 -10.10 -4.84 -2.42
C VAL A 142 -10.13 -3.79 -3.54
N ALA A 143 -10.17 -4.22 -4.80
CA ALA A 143 -10.30 -3.32 -5.95
C ALA A 143 -11.59 -2.49 -5.89
N GLN A 144 -12.72 -3.12 -5.57
CA GLN A 144 -14.02 -2.44 -5.43
C GLN A 144 -13.98 -1.38 -4.33
N MET A 145 -13.48 -1.73 -3.14
CA MET A 145 -13.36 -0.78 -2.03
C MET A 145 -12.47 0.41 -2.39
N LEU A 146 -11.34 0.16 -3.04
CA LEU A 146 -10.40 1.20 -3.46
C LEU A 146 -11.06 2.18 -4.43
N ILE A 147 -11.69 1.67 -5.50
CA ILE A 147 -12.35 2.50 -6.50
C ILE A 147 -13.55 3.24 -5.92
N GLN A 148 -14.35 2.59 -5.07
CA GLN A 148 -15.48 3.22 -4.40
C GLN A 148 -15.01 4.37 -3.50
N GLY A 149 -13.98 4.15 -2.67
CA GLY A 149 -13.43 5.16 -1.78
C GLY A 149 -12.88 6.36 -2.54
N LEU A 150 -12.08 6.13 -3.58
CA LEU A 150 -11.57 7.20 -4.45
C LEU A 150 -12.70 7.98 -5.14
N SER A 151 -13.71 7.28 -5.65
CA SER A 151 -14.86 7.91 -6.31
C SER A 151 -15.64 8.79 -5.34
N GLN A 152 -15.92 8.29 -4.12
CA GLN A 152 -16.62 9.06 -3.10
C GLN A 152 -15.88 10.35 -2.76
N ARG A 153 -14.56 10.27 -2.53
CA ARG A 153 -13.75 11.46 -2.24
C ARG A 153 -13.74 12.48 -3.37
N TYR A 154 -13.65 12.00 -4.60
CA TYR A 154 -13.69 12.89 -5.75
C TYR A 154 -15.07 13.54 -5.92
N MET A 155 -16.17 12.82 -5.67
CA MET A 155 -17.51 13.40 -5.67
C MET A 155 -17.70 14.43 -4.56
N ASP A 156 -17.23 14.14 -3.34
CA ASP A 156 -17.25 15.09 -2.22
C ASP A 156 -16.52 16.39 -2.60
N TYR A 157 -15.35 16.28 -3.24
CA TYR A 157 -14.60 17.42 -3.76
C TYR A 157 -15.38 18.20 -4.83
N LEU A 158 -15.99 17.51 -5.80
CA LEU A 158 -16.80 18.16 -6.84
C LEU A 158 -18.02 18.88 -6.26
N LEU A 159 -18.67 18.33 -5.23
CA LEU A 159 -19.80 18.98 -4.57
C LEU A 159 -19.37 20.24 -3.79
N GLN A 160 -18.20 20.20 -3.15
CA GLN A 160 -17.64 21.36 -2.44
C GLN A 160 -17.18 22.46 -3.40
N THR A 161 -16.61 22.09 -4.55
CA THR A 161 -16.04 23.06 -5.51
C THR A 161 -17.04 23.53 -6.56
N GLY A 162 -18.02 22.70 -6.92
CA GLY A 162 -19.11 23.04 -7.84
C GLY A 162 -20.36 23.60 -7.16
N GLY A 163 -20.41 23.60 -5.82
CA GLY A 163 -21.54 24.02 -5.00
C GLY A 163 -21.53 25.48 -4.56
N ASP A 164 -20.67 26.34 -5.12
CA ASP A 164 -20.66 27.77 -4.84
C ASP A 164 -21.44 28.52 -5.95
N PRO A 165 -22.77 28.68 -5.85
CA PRO A 165 -23.44 29.68 -6.65
C PRO A 165 -22.89 31.03 -6.18
N SER A 166 -22.22 31.75 -7.07
CA SER A 166 -21.78 33.13 -6.87
C SER A 166 -22.78 33.91 -6.01
N PRO A 167 -22.32 34.74 -5.04
CA PRO A 167 -23.22 35.59 -4.29
C PRO A 167 -23.84 36.62 -5.23
N THR A 168 -24.95 36.24 -5.86
CA THR A 168 -25.84 37.15 -6.55
C THR A 168 -26.86 37.61 -5.53
N THR A 169 -26.54 38.69 -4.84
CA THR A 169 -27.53 39.61 -4.29
C THR A 169 -26.90 40.99 -4.40
N ARG A 170 -27.12 41.72 -5.51
CA ARG A 170 -28.24 42.67 -5.69
C ARG A 170 -28.39 43.64 -4.51
N ALA A 171 -27.74 44.79 -4.61
CA ALA A 171 -28.38 46.10 -4.80
C ALA A 171 -27.30 47.14 -5.08
#